data_AF-S4Y1X8-F1
#
_entry.id   AF-S4Y1X8-F1
#
_cell.length_a   1.000
_cell.length_b   1.000
_cell.length_c   1.000
_cell.angle_alpha   90.00
_cell.angle_beta   90.00
_cell.angle_gamma   90.00
#
_symmetry.space_group_name_H-M   'P 1'
#
loop_
_entity.id
_entity.type
_entity.pdbx_description
1 polymer ?
#
loop_
_entity_poly.entity_id
_entity_poly.type
_entity_poly.pdbx_seq_one_letter_code
_entity_poly.pdbx_strand_id
1 'polypeptide(L)'
;MAYDELPALRGAHALAITRFDRQGERRIHQEDFAQIFAVEPEDKYAERSSARRASAHRFESVAAVLHAIDRASSREFVRRLVFMILSGNEDAHLKNWSLLYDEQGIGARLSPAYDLVCTIAYQGNPSPRLALRIGGGHEACAVRIETFKTIAIALGESPEAVHAWVREDVARILDCFAANHKDWPLPSFARDALLKHHGRVALRQHAGS
;
A
#
# COMPACT_ATOMS: atom_id res chain seq x y z
N MET A 1 -24.94 -7.59 -5.87
CA MET A 1 -24.71 -8.35 -7.13
C MET A 1 -24.15 -9.69 -6.72
N ALA A 2 -24.90 -10.76 -6.97
CA ALA A 2 -24.35 -12.11 -6.84
C ALA A 2 -23.29 -12.29 -7.94
N TYR A 3 -22.17 -12.94 -7.62
CA TYR A 3 -21.08 -13.20 -8.56
C TYR A 3 -21.51 -14.11 -9.74
N ASP A 4 -22.71 -14.70 -9.66
CA ASP A 4 -23.29 -15.66 -10.60
C ASP A 4 -23.80 -15.03 -11.91
N GLU A 5 -23.82 -13.71 -12.05
CA GLU A 5 -24.32 -13.00 -13.26
C GLU A 5 -23.19 -12.54 -14.21
N LEU A 6 -21.93 -12.84 -13.92
CA LEU A 6 -20.83 -12.48 -14.82
C LEU A 6 -20.90 -13.35 -16.10
N PRO A 7 -20.86 -12.76 -17.31
CA PRO A 7 -20.80 -13.54 -18.55
C PRO A 7 -19.68 -14.57 -18.49
N ALA A 8 -19.94 -15.78 -19.00
CA ALA A 8 -18.93 -16.83 -19.05
C ALA A 8 -17.68 -16.33 -19.81
N LEU A 9 -16.62 -16.04 -19.06
CA LEU A 9 -15.29 -15.69 -19.60
C LEU A 9 -14.67 -16.95 -20.21
N ARG A 10 -15.02 -17.25 -21.46
CA ARG A 10 -14.52 -18.44 -22.16
C ARG A 10 -13.00 -18.36 -22.28
N GLY A 11 -12.28 -19.15 -21.47
CA GLY A 11 -10.82 -19.28 -21.53
C GLY A 11 -10.02 -18.15 -20.86
N ALA A 12 -10.68 -17.23 -20.15
CA ALA A 12 -10.01 -16.12 -19.46
C ALA A 12 -10.30 -16.14 -17.96
N HIS A 13 -9.26 -16.00 -17.14
CA HIS A 13 -9.42 -15.72 -15.71
C HIS A 13 -9.60 -14.22 -15.51
N ALA A 14 -10.54 -13.82 -14.66
CA ALA A 14 -10.70 -12.42 -14.24
C ALA A 14 -10.90 -12.32 -12.73
N LEU A 15 -10.54 -11.16 -12.18
CA LEU A 15 -10.78 -10.79 -10.80
C LEU A 15 -11.87 -9.72 -10.75
N ALA A 16 -13.04 -10.08 -10.21
CA ALA A 16 -14.14 -9.15 -9.98
C ALA A 16 -14.10 -8.64 -8.53
N ILE A 17 -13.95 -7.32 -8.36
CA ILE A 17 -13.85 -6.66 -7.07
C ILE A 17 -15.12 -5.84 -6.82
N THR A 18 -15.73 -6.02 -5.66
CA THR A 18 -16.86 -5.17 -5.24
C THR A 18 -16.35 -3.74 -4.99
N ARG A 19 -16.97 -2.78 -5.67
CA ARG A 19 -16.63 -1.35 -5.54
C ARG A 19 -17.04 -0.80 -4.17
N PHE A 20 -16.09 -0.21 -3.45
CA PHE A 20 -16.33 0.41 -2.15
C PHE A 20 -16.89 1.85 -2.24
N ASP A 21 -16.88 2.45 -3.43
CA ASP A 21 -17.46 3.77 -3.71
C ASP A 21 -18.93 3.67 -4.19
N ARG A 22 -19.58 2.53 -3.93
CA ARG A 22 -20.96 2.24 -4.28
C ARG A 22 -21.71 1.65 -3.09
N GLN A 23 -22.92 2.15 -2.85
CA GLN A 23 -23.87 1.59 -1.89
C GLN A 23 -25.24 1.48 -2.59
N GLY A 24 -25.50 0.32 -3.20
CA GLY A 24 -26.60 0.20 -4.16
C GLY A 24 -26.38 1.13 -5.36
N GLU A 25 -27.37 1.94 -5.71
CA GLU A 25 -27.27 2.93 -6.79
C GLU A 25 -26.51 4.21 -6.37
N ARG A 26 -26.35 4.41 -5.05
CA ARG A 26 -25.68 5.59 -4.52
C ARG A 26 -24.18 5.53 -4.80
N ARG A 27 -23.65 6.64 -5.29
CA ARG A 27 -22.22 6.87 -5.49
C ARG A 27 -21.65 7.60 -4.28
N ILE A 28 -20.51 7.14 -3.79
CA ILE A 28 -19.73 7.79 -2.73
C ILE A 28 -18.56 8.51 -3.43
N HIS A 29 -18.32 9.77 -3.09
CA HIS A 29 -17.23 10.51 -3.70
C HIS A 29 -15.88 9.96 -3.24
N GLN A 30 -14.95 9.84 -4.19
CA GLN A 30 -13.62 9.28 -3.99
C GLN A 30 -12.61 10.10 -4.80
N GLU A 31 -11.44 10.33 -4.22
CA GLU A 31 -10.27 10.87 -4.93
C GLU A 31 -9.04 10.03 -4.61
N ASP A 32 -8.23 9.77 -5.64
CA ASP A 32 -6.89 9.20 -5.44
C ASP A 32 -5.85 10.28 -5.09
N PHE A 33 -4.71 9.88 -4.53
CA PHE A 33 -3.71 10.84 -4.08
C PHE A 33 -2.99 11.55 -5.25
N ALA A 34 -3.06 11.02 -6.48
CA ALA A 34 -2.57 11.77 -7.63
C ALA A 34 -3.50 12.96 -7.91
N GLN A 35 -4.81 12.79 -7.81
CA GLN A 35 -5.78 13.88 -7.91
C GLN A 35 -5.61 14.91 -6.78
N ILE A 36 -5.49 14.44 -5.53
CA ILE A 36 -5.30 15.32 -4.35
C ILE A 36 -4.06 16.20 -4.50
N PHE A 37 -2.97 15.65 -5.05
CA PHE A 37 -1.73 16.40 -5.28
C PHE A 37 -1.64 17.09 -6.64
N ALA A 38 -2.68 17.01 -7.47
CA ALA A 38 -2.70 17.50 -8.86
C ALA A 38 -1.50 16.98 -9.69
N VAL A 39 -1.18 15.70 -9.55
CA VAL A 39 -0.18 14.99 -10.36
C VAL A 39 -0.84 14.48 -11.64
N GLU A 40 -0.29 14.87 -12.78
CA GLU A 40 -0.78 14.45 -14.09
C GLU A 40 -0.56 12.94 -14.32
N PRO A 41 -1.43 12.25 -15.09
CA PRO A 41 -1.31 10.82 -15.34
C PRO A 41 0.06 10.39 -15.91
N GLU A 42 0.68 11.23 -16.73
CA GLU A 42 1.99 11.00 -17.36
C GLU A 42 3.15 11.02 -16.34
N ASP A 43 2.93 11.66 -15.18
CA ASP A 43 3.91 11.88 -14.12
C ASP A 43 3.80 10.86 -12.99
N LYS A 44 3.13 9.72 -13.20
CA LYS A 44 2.97 8.66 -12.18
C LYS A 44 4.29 8.17 -11.56
N TYR A 45 5.42 8.36 -12.25
CA TYR A 45 6.77 8.10 -11.75
C TYR A 45 7.56 9.40 -11.54
N ALA A 46 8.18 9.53 -10.37
CA ALA A 46 8.86 10.75 -9.92
C ALA A 46 9.93 11.31 -10.89
N GLU A 47 10.54 10.44 -11.70
CA GLU A 47 11.67 10.77 -12.61
C GLU A 47 11.33 11.79 -13.69
N ARG A 48 10.05 12.07 -13.94
CA ARG A 48 9.60 13.00 -15.01
C ARG A 48 8.92 14.28 -14.51
N SER A 49 8.83 14.44 -13.19
CA SER A 49 7.96 15.44 -12.57
C SER A 49 8.67 16.75 -12.19
N SER A 50 7.96 17.89 -12.21
CA SER A 50 8.46 19.18 -11.72
C SER A 50 8.80 19.13 -10.21
N ALA A 51 9.61 20.07 -9.69
CA ALA A 51 10.05 20.05 -8.28
C ALA A 51 8.91 19.95 -7.24
N ARG A 52 7.75 20.55 -7.53
CA ARG A 52 6.53 20.46 -6.69
C ARG A 52 5.82 19.10 -6.81
N ARG A 53 5.92 18.42 -7.95
CA ARG A 53 5.35 17.08 -8.14
C ARG A 53 6.29 16.01 -7.59
N ALA A 54 7.60 16.23 -7.63
CA ALA A 54 8.61 15.37 -7.01
C ALA A 54 8.52 15.30 -5.46
N SER A 55 7.89 16.28 -4.80
CA SER A 55 7.58 16.18 -3.37
C SER A 55 6.36 15.29 -3.10
N ALA A 56 5.40 15.19 -4.02
CA ALA A 56 4.21 14.33 -3.88
C ALA A 56 4.56 12.83 -3.94
N HIS A 57 5.62 12.43 -4.65
CA HIS A 57 6.02 11.01 -4.81
C HIS A 57 6.73 10.40 -3.59
N ARG A 58 6.14 10.59 -2.41
CA ARG A 58 6.68 10.17 -1.11
C ARG A 58 5.56 9.66 -0.22
N PHE A 59 5.82 8.58 0.50
CA PHE A 59 4.87 8.07 1.49
C PHE A 59 4.64 9.08 2.62
N GLU A 60 5.63 9.94 2.93
CA GLU A 60 5.50 11.06 3.86
C GLU A 60 4.44 12.08 3.42
N SER A 61 4.27 12.29 2.12
CA SER A 61 3.24 13.20 1.60
C SER A 61 1.84 12.60 1.79
N VAL A 62 1.69 11.29 1.56
CA VAL A 62 0.44 10.58 1.87
C VAL A 62 0.12 10.66 3.36
N ALA A 63 1.11 10.38 4.21
CA ALA A 63 1.00 10.48 5.67
C ALA A 63 0.56 11.87 6.14
N ALA A 64 1.15 12.94 5.61
CA ALA A 64 0.83 14.32 5.99
C ALA A 64 -0.65 14.68 5.74
N VAL A 65 -1.24 14.18 4.64
CA VAL A 65 -2.68 14.37 4.39
C VAL A 65 -3.51 13.57 5.40
N LEU A 66 -3.14 12.31 5.66
CA LEU A 66 -3.89 11.45 6.58
C LEU A 66 -3.85 11.93 8.03
N HIS A 67 -2.77 12.59 8.45
CA HIS A 67 -2.68 13.28 9.73
C HIS A 67 -3.82 14.29 9.93
N ALA A 68 -4.16 15.04 8.88
CA ALA A 68 -5.22 16.05 8.92
C ALA A 68 -6.64 15.46 8.89
N ILE A 69 -6.78 14.16 8.60
CA ILE A 69 -8.07 13.48 8.50
C ILE A 69 -8.42 12.81 9.82
N ASP A 70 -7.74 11.70 10.12
CA ASP A 70 -8.01 10.94 11.34
C ASP A 70 -6.89 9.93 11.65
N ARG A 71 -6.81 9.56 12.93
CA ARG A 71 -5.79 8.63 13.43
C ARG A 71 -5.99 7.18 12.95
N ALA A 72 -7.23 6.75 12.70
CA ALA A 72 -7.51 5.40 12.22
C ALA A 72 -7.01 5.20 10.78
N SER A 73 -7.23 6.18 9.91
CA SER A 73 -6.66 6.27 8.57
C SER A 73 -5.13 6.27 8.60
N SER A 74 -4.52 6.96 9.57
CA SER A 74 -3.07 6.98 9.79
C SER A 74 -2.52 5.60 10.20
N ARG A 75 -3.15 4.93 11.18
CA ARG A 75 -2.79 3.56 11.60
C ARG A 75 -2.94 2.56 10.45
N GLU A 76 -4.01 2.70 9.68
CA GLU A 76 -4.34 1.84 8.55
C GLU A 76 -3.34 2.01 7.40
N PHE A 77 -2.92 3.25 7.13
CA PHE A 77 -1.87 3.54 6.16
C PHE A 77 -0.55 2.85 6.51
N VAL A 78 -0.11 2.92 7.78
CA VAL A 78 1.11 2.25 8.23
C VAL A 78 1.00 0.74 8.02
N ARG A 79 -0.15 0.14 8.37
CA ARG A 79 -0.41 -1.29 8.15
C ARG A 79 -0.29 -1.71 6.69
N ARG A 80 -0.90 -0.93 5.79
CA ARG A 80 -0.84 -1.19 4.34
C ARG A 80 0.56 -1.01 3.79
N LEU A 81 1.29 0.00 4.25
CA LEU A 81 2.66 0.24 3.82
C LEU A 81 3.58 -0.93 4.22
N VAL A 82 3.46 -1.40 5.46
CA VAL A 82 4.18 -2.62 5.92
C VAL A 82 3.81 -3.82 5.05
N PHE A 83 2.52 -4.02 4.77
CA PHE A 83 2.06 -5.09 3.91
C PHE A 83 2.61 -4.99 2.49
N MET A 84 2.59 -3.81 1.86
CA MET A 84 3.12 -3.60 0.51
C MET A 84 4.62 -3.87 0.44
N ILE A 85 5.39 -3.46 1.45
CA ILE A 85 6.83 -3.75 1.53
C ILE A 85 7.07 -5.26 1.67
N LEU A 86 6.38 -5.94 2.59
CA LEU A 86 6.56 -7.37 2.83
C LEU A 86 6.04 -8.24 1.69
N SER A 87 4.95 -7.87 1.04
CA SER A 87 4.40 -8.57 -0.13
C SER A 87 5.14 -8.27 -1.44
N GLY A 88 6.12 -7.35 -1.41
CA GLY A 88 6.87 -6.96 -2.60
C GLY A 88 6.00 -6.29 -3.66
N ASN A 89 5.11 -5.41 -3.23
CA ASN A 89 4.33 -4.55 -4.13
C ASN A 89 5.16 -3.30 -4.48
N GLU A 90 5.80 -3.34 -5.63
CA GLU A 90 6.60 -2.23 -6.18
C GLU A 90 5.74 -1.14 -6.82
N ASP A 91 4.48 -1.43 -7.15
CA ASP A 91 3.57 -0.53 -7.88
C ASP A 91 2.65 0.27 -6.95
N ALA A 92 3.00 0.39 -5.67
CA ALA A 92 2.26 1.13 -4.65
C ALA A 92 2.32 2.66 -4.82
N HIS A 93 1.92 3.17 -5.99
CA HIS A 93 1.94 4.59 -6.36
C HIS A 93 0.75 5.39 -5.84
N LEU A 94 0.73 6.71 -6.07
CA LEU A 94 -0.29 7.63 -5.55
C LEU A 94 -1.73 7.23 -5.92
N LYS A 95 -1.94 6.54 -7.05
CA LYS A 95 -3.27 6.09 -7.47
C LYS A 95 -3.79 4.85 -6.73
N ASN A 96 -2.99 4.25 -5.84
CA ASN A 96 -3.38 3.07 -5.03
C ASN A 96 -3.80 3.49 -3.61
N TRP A 97 -3.87 4.79 -3.38
CA TRP A 97 -4.34 5.41 -2.16
C TRP A 97 -5.50 6.34 -2.54
N SER A 98 -6.62 6.20 -1.85
CA SER A 98 -7.76 7.10 -2.06
C SER A 98 -8.42 7.48 -0.76
N LEU A 99 -9.02 8.66 -0.76
CA LEU A 99 -9.96 9.09 0.26
C LEU A 99 -11.39 8.82 -0.20
N LEU A 100 -12.25 8.49 0.75
CA LEU A 100 -13.69 8.52 0.58
C LEU A 100 -14.24 9.68 1.39
N TYR A 101 -15.15 10.42 0.78
CA TYR A 101 -15.80 11.56 1.40
C TYR A 101 -17.20 11.21 1.86
N ASP A 102 -17.63 11.82 2.96
CA ASP A 102 -19.02 11.74 3.41
C ASP A 102 -19.97 12.50 2.46
N GLU A 103 -21.27 12.43 2.74
CA GLU A 103 -22.29 13.08 1.90
C GLU A 103 -22.15 14.59 1.83
N GLN A 104 -21.63 15.18 2.90
CA GLN A 104 -21.47 16.62 3.04
C GLN A 104 -20.17 17.10 2.36
N GLY A 105 -19.25 16.18 2.02
CA GLY A 105 -17.93 16.49 1.49
C GLY A 105 -17.00 17.12 2.54
N ILE A 106 -17.33 17.01 3.82
CA ILE A 106 -16.61 17.64 4.93
C ILE A 106 -15.67 16.62 5.57
N GLY A 107 -16.20 15.44 5.89
CA GLY A 107 -15.43 14.33 6.42
C GLY A 107 -14.80 13.52 5.30
N ALA A 108 -13.55 13.13 5.51
CA ALA A 108 -12.84 12.18 4.67
C ALA A 108 -12.38 11.00 5.52
N ARG A 109 -12.07 9.88 4.87
CA ARG A 109 -11.36 8.75 5.47
C ARG A 109 -10.58 8.00 4.41
N LEU A 110 -9.55 7.28 4.81
CA LEU A 110 -8.86 6.37 3.88
C LEU A 110 -9.85 5.29 3.38
N SER A 111 -9.89 5.11 2.06
CA SER A 111 -10.67 4.06 1.39
C SER A 111 -10.22 2.66 1.84
N PRO A 112 -11.02 1.60 1.67
CA PRO A 112 -10.52 0.22 1.75
C PRO A 112 -9.31 0.00 0.83
N ALA A 113 -8.43 -0.95 1.17
CA ALA A 113 -7.28 -1.24 0.32
C ALA A 113 -7.71 -1.88 -1.01
N TYR A 114 -7.02 -1.53 -2.09
CA TYR A 114 -7.20 -2.10 -3.42
C TYR A 114 -5.86 -2.16 -4.14
N ASP A 115 -5.81 -2.89 -5.25
CA ASP A 115 -4.62 -3.02 -6.10
C ASP A 115 -3.34 -3.42 -5.32
N LEU A 116 -3.51 -4.43 -4.47
CA LEU A 116 -2.43 -5.05 -3.71
C LEU A 116 -1.87 -6.22 -4.53
N VAL A 117 -0.74 -5.99 -5.19
CA VAL A 117 -0.15 -6.95 -6.14
C VAL A 117 1.26 -7.33 -5.72
N CYS A 118 1.59 -8.63 -5.75
CA CYS A 118 2.95 -9.13 -5.55
C CYS A 118 3.75 -8.99 -6.87
N THR A 119 4.22 -7.79 -7.16
CA THR A 119 4.88 -7.48 -8.44
C THR A 119 6.22 -8.19 -8.60
N ILE A 120 6.92 -8.43 -7.49
CA ILE A 120 8.20 -9.16 -7.46
C ILE A 120 8.10 -10.57 -8.06
N ALA A 121 6.91 -11.18 -8.09
CA ALA A 121 6.69 -12.49 -8.70
C ALA A 121 6.91 -12.47 -10.22
N TYR A 122 6.84 -11.30 -10.86
CA TYR A 122 6.87 -11.14 -12.32
C TYR A 122 8.08 -10.37 -12.83
N GLN A 123 8.69 -9.49 -12.01
CA GLN A 123 9.73 -8.58 -12.49
C GLN A 123 11.13 -9.20 -12.51
N GLY A 124 11.36 -10.36 -11.87
CA GLY A 124 12.69 -10.99 -11.78
C GLY A 124 13.76 -10.10 -11.12
N ASN A 125 13.37 -8.96 -10.55
CA ASN A 125 14.26 -7.91 -10.09
C ASN A 125 14.91 -8.32 -8.75
N PRO A 126 16.25 -8.40 -8.67
CA PRO A 126 16.93 -8.69 -7.42
C PRO A 126 16.81 -7.54 -6.41
N SER A 127 16.50 -6.32 -6.82
CA SER A 127 16.42 -5.15 -5.93
C SER A 127 15.10 -4.40 -6.14
N PRO A 128 14.01 -4.87 -5.50
CA PRO A 128 12.70 -4.28 -5.72
C PRO A 128 12.64 -2.81 -5.29
N ARG A 129 11.99 -1.98 -6.12
CA ARG A 129 11.87 -0.54 -5.92
C ARG A 129 10.42 -0.14 -5.65
N LEU A 130 10.20 0.57 -4.55
CA LEU A 130 8.91 1.18 -4.22
C LEU A 130 8.62 2.33 -5.20
N ALA A 131 7.37 2.40 -5.68
CA ALA A 131 6.92 3.49 -6.54
C ALA A 131 6.97 4.87 -5.87
N LEU A 132 6.78 4.93 -4.55
CA LEU A 132 6.96 6.15 -3.74
C LEU A 132 8.18 6.01 -2.84
N ARG A 133 8.87 7.12 -2.60
CA ARG A 133 10.02 7.15 -1.70
C ARG A 133 9.57 7.06 -0.24
N ILE A 134 10.43 6.51 0.61
CA ILE A 134 10.33 6.52 2.07
C ILE A 134 11.72 6.77 2.67
N GLY A 135 11.83 7.68 3.63
CA GLY A 135 13.11 7.98 4.27
C GLY A 135 14.19 8.44 3.29
N GLY A 136 13.78 9.04 2.15
CA GLY A 136 14.67 9.48 1.09
C GLY A 136 15.09 8.40 0.07
N GLY A 137 14.77 7.12 0.28
CA GLY A 137 15.07 6.02 -0.64
C GLY A 137 13.83 5.38 -1.28
N HIS A 138 14.05 4.45 -2.20
CA HIS A 138 13.00 3.64 -2.84
C HIS A 138 13.31 2.13 -2.78
N GLU A 139 14.43 1.72 -2.19
CA GLU A 139 14.82 0.31 -2.14
C GLU A 139 14.02 -0.42 -1.05
N ALA A 140 13.09 -1.29 -1.47
CA ALA A 140 12.17 -1.97 -0.55
C ALA A 140 12.92 -2.85 0.46
N CYS A 141 14.00 -3.52 0.03
CA CYS A 141 14.79 -4.40 0.91
C CYS A 141 15.59 -3.64 1.97
N ALA A 142 15.89 -2.36 1.74
CA ALA A 142 16.65 -1.51 2.67
C ALA A 142 15.78 -0.85 3.76
N VAL A 143 14.44 -0.91 3.61
CA VAL A 143 13.51 -0.34 4.59
C VAL A 143 13.62 -1.08 5.92
N ARG A 144 13.85 -0.32 6.99
CA ARG A 144 13.92 -0.80 8.38
C ARG A 144 12.88 -0.08 9.22
N ILE A 145 12.70 -0.52 10.47
CA ILE A 145 11.78 0.13 11.38
C ILE A 145 12.14 1.61 11.58
N GLU A 146 13.44 1.95 11.64
CA GLU A 146 13.92 3.33 11.80
C GLU A 146 13.55 4.23 10.62
N THR A 147 13.35 3.66 9.42
CA THR A 147 12.91 4.41 8.24
C THR A 147 11.53 5.05 8.50
N PHE A 148 10.67 4.40 9.30
CA PHE A 148 9.34 4.90 9.65
C PHE A 148 9.35 6.11 10.60
N LYS A 149 10.51 6.54 11.12
CA LYS A 149 10.62 7.82 11.83
C LYS A 149 10.13 9.00 11.00
N THR A 150 10.41 8.98 9.69
CA THR A 150 9.94 10.04 8.76
C THR A 150 8.43 10.02 8.57
N ILE A 151 7.83 8.84 8.53
CA ILE A 151 6.39 8.65 8.51
C ILE A 151 5.77 9.12 9.82
N ALA A 152 6.37 8.80 10.97
CA ALA A 152 5.87 9.26 12.27
C ALA A 152 5.80 10.79 12.36
N ILE A 153 6.86 11.48 11.92
CA ILE A 153 6.90 12.95 11.86
C ILE A 153 5.76 13.46 10.96
N ALA A 154 5.58 12.88 9.77
CA ALA A 154 4.52 13.30 8.84
C ALA A 154 3.11 13.01 9.38
N LEU A 155 2.93 11.95 10.18
CA LEU A 155 1.68 11.60 10.84
C LEU A 155 1.40 12.40 12.11
N GLY A 156 2.35 13.24 12.58
CA GLY A 156 2.24 13.91 13.87
C GLY A 156 2.24 12.95 15.07
N GLU A 157 2.79 11.74 14.90
CA GLU A 157 2.89 10.70 15.94
C GLU A 157 4.34 10.59 16.45
N SER A 158 4.54 10.00 17.63
CA SER A 158 5.89 9.70 18.09
C SER A 158 6.50 8.53 17.29
N PRO A 159 7.82 8.53 17.03
CA PRO A 159 8.49 7.40 16.41
C PRO A 159 8.23 6.08 17.14
N GLU A 160 8.16 6.10 18.47
CA GLU A 160 7.89 4.92 19.30
C GLU A 160 6.51 4.33 19.03
N ALA A 161 5.49 5.18 18.88
CA ALA A 161 4.12 4.74 18.59
C ALA A 161 4.01 4.08 17.20
N VAL A 162 4.61 4.71 16.18
CA VAL A 162 4.61 4.15 14.81
C VAL A 162 5.47 2.90 14.74
N HIS A 163 6.61 2.85 15.42
CA HIS A 163 7.42 1.64 15.51
C HIS A 163 6.64 0.49 16.15
N ALA A 164 5.84 0.76 17.21
CA ALA A 164 4.99 -0.27 17.80
C ALA A 164 3.96 -0.82 16.80
N TRP A 165 3.31 0.03 16.01
CA TRP A 165 2.40 -0.41 14.93
C TRP A 165 3.12 -1.26 13.89
N VAL A 166 4.31 -0.83 13.47
CA VAL A 166 5.12 -1.56 12.49
C VAL A 166 5.49 -2.95 13.01
N ARG A 167 5.94 -3.08 14.28
CA ARG A 167 6.25 -4.39 14.86
C ARG A 167 5.03 -5.32 14.90
N GLU A 168 3.90 -4.77 15.34
CA GLU A 168 2.63 -5.50 15.39
C GLU A 168 2.24 -6.04 14.00
N ASP A 169 2.29 -5.18 12.98
CA ASP A 169 1.90 -5.56 11.62
C ASP A 169 2.89 -6.51 10.98
N VAL A 170 4.20 -6.30 11.18
CA VAL A 170 5.25 -7.21 10.69
C VAL A 170 5.03 -8.61 11.26
N ALA A 171 4.83 -8.73 12.58
CA ALA A 171 4.54 -10.01 13.22
C ALA A 171 3.29 -10.65 12.63
N ARG A 172 2.16 -9.92 12.63
CA ARG A 172 0.87 -10.43 12.15
C ARG A 172 0.92 -10.89 10.68
N ILE A 173 1.58 -10.14 9.82
CA ILE A 173 1.68 -10.45 8.38
C ILE A 173 2.55 -11.69 8.17
N LEU A 174 3.70 -11.76 8.83
CA LEU A 174 4.62 -12.90 8.70
C LEU A 174 4.03 -14.17 9.31
N ASP A 175 3.35 -14.08 10.45
CA ASP A 175 2.67 -15.21 11.09
C ASP A 175 1.53 -15.74 10.21
N CYS A 176 0.72 -14.83 9.66
CA CYS A 176 -0.34 -15.20 8.73
C CYS A 176 0.21 -15.88 7.48
N PHE A 177 1.30 -15.35 6.91
CA PHE A 177 1.97 -15.99 5.78
C PHE A 177 2.51 -17.38 6.17
N ALA A 178 3.28 -17.49 7.25
CA ALA A 178 3.88 -18.73 7.69
C ALA A 178 2.84 -19.84 7.91
N ALA A 179 1.71 -19.50 8.55
CA ALA A 179 0.64 -20.45 8.85
C ALA A 179 -0.16 -20.88 7.61
N ASN A 180 -0.37 -20.02 6.60
CA ASN A 180 -1.40 -20.24 5.58
C ASN A 180 -0.88 -20.29 4.14
N HIS A 181 0.35 -19.83 3.83
CA HIS A 181 0.81 -19.64 2.44
C HIS A 181 0.85 -20.91 1.58
N LYS A 182 0.86 -22.10 2.21
CA LYS A 182 0.82 -23.39 1.50
C LYS A 182 -0.58 -23.74 0.99
N ASP A 183 -1.61 -23.24 1.67
CA ASP A 183 -3.02 -23.51 1.36
C ASP A 183 -3.64 -22.43 0.44
N TRP A 184 -2.94 -21.31 0.26
CA TRP A 184 -3.37 -20.28 -0.67
C TRP A 184 -3.25 -20.75 -2.12
N PRO A 185 -4.17 -20.33 -3.01
CA PRO A 185 -4.13 -20.64 -4.44
C PRO A 185 -3.06 -19.81 -5.18
N LEU A 186 -1.85 -19.72 -4.60
CA LEU A 186 -0.71 -19.04 -5.19
C LEU A 186 0.08 -20.00 -6.08
N PRO A 187 0.38 -19.60 -7.33
CA PRO A 187 1.35 -20.31 -8.15
C PRO A 187 2.69 -20.45 -7.43
N SER A 188 3.39 -21.57 -7.65
CA SER A 188 4.68 -21.84 -7.00
C SER A 188 5.70 -20.72 -7.20
N PHE A 189 5.82 -20.19 -8.43
CA PHE A 189 6.75 -19.10 -8.73
C PHE A 189 6.51 -17.84 -7.88
N ALA A 190 5.25 -17.50 -7.63
CA ALA A 190 4.89 -16.32 -6.83
C ALA A 190 5.19 -16.55 -5.34
N ARG A 191 4.88 -17.75 -4.84
CA ARG A 191 5.21 -18.17 -3.47
C ARG A 191 6.72 -18.19 -3.24
N ASP A 192 7.50 -18.71 -4.18
CA ASP A 192 8.96 -18.78 -4.09
C ASP A 192 9.58 -17.38 -4.14
N ALA A 193 9.04 -16.48 -4.97
CA ALA A 193 9.44 -15.08 -5.01
C ALA A 193 9.19 -14.37 -3.67
N LEU A 194 8.03 -14.57 -3.05
CA LEU A 194 7.70 -14.04 -1.73
C LEU A 194 8.62 -14.57 -0.64
N LEU A 195 8.88 -15.89 -0.62
CA LEU A 195 9.81 -16.50 0.34
C LEU A 195 11.24 -15.93 0.19
N LYS A 196 11.72 -15.78 -1.05
CA LYS A 196 13.03 -15.16 -1.34
C LYS A 196 13.07 -13.69 -0.95
N HIS A 197 11.98 -12.95 -1.15
CA HIS A 197 11.85 -11.54 -0.78
C HIS A 197 11.81 -11.35 0.74
N HIS A 198 10.99 -12.13 1.43
CA HIS A 198 11.02 -12.24 2.88
C HIS A 198 12.41 -12.62 3.36
N GLY A 199 13.20 -13.40 2.62
CA GLY A 199 14.63 -13.66 2.87
C GLY A 199 15.53 -12.43 3.02
N ARG A 200 15.16 -11.31 2.38
CA ARG A 200 16.05 -10.16 2.12
C ARG A 200 15.56 -8.84 2.71
N VAL A 201 14.26 -8.67 2.92
CA VAL A 201 13.70 -7.43 3.47
C VAL A 201 14.13 -7.23 4.92
N ALA A 202 14.85 -6.14 5.19
CA ALA A 202 15.35 -5.83 6.53
C ALA A 202 14.22 -5.60 7.56
N LEU A 203 13.08 -5.07 7.12
CA LEU A 203 11.91 -4.82 7.98
C LEU A 203 11.45 -6.07 8.75
N ARG A 204 11.61 -7.28 8.18
CA ARG A 204 11.20 -8.55 8.81
C ARG A 204 11.84 -8.81 10.17
N GLN A 205 13.02 -8.26 10.42
CA GLN A 205 13.83 -8.57 11.61
C GLN A 205 13.20 -8.03 12.92
N HIS A 206 12.11 -7.29 12.82
CA HIS A 206 11.49 -6.57 13.94
C HIS A 206 10.15 -7.17 14.39
N ALA A 207 9.84 -8.41 13.99
CA ALA A 207 8.72 -9.14 14.55
C ALA A 207 8.96 -9.40 16.05
N GLY A 208 8.09 -8.87 16.93
CA GLY A 208 8.02 -9.26 18.34
C GLY A 208 9.19 -8.83 19.26
N SER A 209 9.87 -7.72 18.99
CA SER A 209 10.77 -7.06 19.96
C SER A 209 10.08 -6.01 20.82
#